data_AF-R0MLH4-F1
#
_entry.id   AF-R0MLH4-F1
#
_cell.length_a   1.000
_cell.length_b   1.000
_cell.length_c   1.000
_cell.angle_alpha   90.00
_cell.angle_beta   90.00
_cell.angle_gamma   90.00
#
_symmetry.space_group_name_H-M   'P 1'
#
loop_
_entity.id
_entity.type
_entity.pdbx_description
1 polymer ?
#
loop_
_entity_poly.entity_id
_entity_poly.type
_entity_poly.pdbx_seq_one_letter_code
_entity_poly.pdbx_strand_id
1 'polypeptide(L)'
;MPSLDGMNSNINIVSEYIHNLFSQNFPNITPESLKIFISGLFELCKNDEILREHIEDFNVKIYEFGNDEDLEEEMALKNERILSCQE
;
A
#
# COMPACT_ATOMS: atom_id res chain seq x y z
N MET A 1 21.07 -2.06 8.30
CA MET A 1 20.13 -2.96 9.00
C MET A 1 19.14 -2.08 9.75
N PRO A 2 17.83 -2.34 9.66
CA PRO A 2 16.88 -1.68 10.55
C PRO A 2 17.22 -2.11 11.98
N SER A 3 17.32 -1.15 12.91
CA SER A 3 17.63 -1.49 14.31
C SER A 3 16.40 -2.14 14.95
N LEU A 4 16.62 -3.26 15.66
CA LEU A 4 15.61 -3.98 16.43
C LEU A 4 15.33 -3.30 17.78
N ASP A 5 15.63 -2.02 17.87
CA ASP A 5 15.33 -1.22 19.05
C ASP A 5 13.80 -1.18 19.13
N GLY A 6 13.22 -1.50 20.29
CA GLY A 6 11.75 -1.51 20.51
C GLY A 6 11.05 -0.17 20.27
N MET A 7 11.74 0.82 19.72
CA MET A 7 11.25 2.08 19.19
C MET A 7 10.54 1.93 17.85
N ASN A 8 10.88 0.91 17.03
CA ASN A 8 10.25 0.66 15.74
C ASN A 8 9.32 -0.54 15.80
N SER A 9 8.02 -0.32 15.53
CA SER A 9 7.05 -1.40 15.38
C SER A 9 7.45 -2.33 14.24
N ASN A 10 7.18 -3.64 14.37
CA ASN A 10 7.35 -4.61 13.27
C ASN A 10 6.64 -4.15 11.99
N ILE A 11 5.50 -3.47 12.13
CA ILE A 11 4.77 -2.88 11.00
C ILE A 11 5.66 -1.86 10.28
N ASN A 12 6.36 -0.98 11.00
CA ASN A 12 7.23 0.03 10.40
C ASN A 12 8.40 -0.62 9.66
N ILE A 13 9.03 -1.63 10.25
CA ILE A 13 10.16 -2.35 9.65
C ILE A 13 9.72 -3.04 8.34
N VAL A 14 8.56 -3.71 8.37
CA VAL A 14 8.03 -4.41 7.19
C VAL A 14 7.60 -3.40 6.14
N SER A 15 6.90 -2.32 6.51
CA SER A 15 6.50 -1.25 5.58
C SER A 15 7.70 -0.62 4.88
N GLU A 16 8.77 -0.31 5.62
CA GLU A 16 10.00 0.25 5.04
C GLU A 16 10.69 -0.74 4.09
N TYR A 17 10.72 -2.01 4.47
CA TYR A 17 11.27 -3.06 3.62
C TYR A 17 10.49 -3.21 2.30
N ILE A 18 9.15 -3.28 2.38
CA ILE A 18 8.28 -3.38 1.21
C ILE A 18 8.43 -2.14 0.33
N HIS A 19 8.44 -0.94 0.94
CA HIS A 19 8.64 0.31 0.21
C HIS A 19 9.94 0.28 -0.58
N ASN A 20 11.06 -0.04 0.06
CA ASN A 20 12.36 -0.09 -0.60
C ASN A 20 12.42 -1.15 -1.71
N LEU A 21 11.81 -2.32 -1.50
CA LEU A 21 11.74 -3.37 -2.51
C LEU A 21 10.94 -2.91 -3.74
N PHE A 22 9.77 -2.33 -3.52
CA PHE A 22 8.87 -1.97 -4.61
C PHE A 22 9.36 -0.74 -5.36
N SER A 23 9.90 0.28 -4.69
CA SER A 23 10.50 1.45 -5.36
C SER A 23 11.65 1.09 -6.30
N GLN A 24 12.38 0.01 -6.03
CA GLN A 24 13.47 -0.45 -6.91
C GLN A 24 13.00 -1.24 -8.12
N ASN A 25 11.85 -1.91 -8.02
CA ASN A 25 11.34 -2.81 -9.05
C ASN A 25 10.22 -2.18 -9.91
N PHE A 26 9.53 -1.16 -9.40
CA PHE A 26 8.42 -0.47 -10.06
C PHE A 26 8.69 1.04 -10.13
N PRO A 27 9.64 1.49 -10.97
CA PRO A 27 10.02 2.91 -11.07
C PRO A 27 8.91 3.80 -11.64
N ASN A 28 7.87 3.20 -12.22
CA ASN A 28 6.68 3.86 -12.73
C ASN A 28 5.63 4.17 -11.64
N ILE A 29 5.83 3.72 -10.40
CA ILE A 29 4.93 4.01 -9.29
C ILE A 29 5.54 5.11 -8.43
N THR A 30 4.71 6.09 -8.06
CA THR A 30 5.16 7.21 -7.24
C THR A 30 5.30 6.78 -5.77
N PRO A 31 6.22 7.41 -5.00
CA PRO A 31 6.41 7.07 -3.59
C PRO A 31 5.14 7.24 -2.75
N GLU A 32 4.29 8.22 -3.06
CA GLU A 32 3.05 8.46 -2.31
C GLU A 32 2.00 7.39 -2.60
N SER A 33 1.83 6.99 -3.87
CA SER A 33 0.93 5.88 -4.23
C SER A 33 1.38 4.56 -3.56
N LEU A 34 2.70 4.31 -3.54
CA LEU A 34 3.24 3.13 -2.88
C LEU A 34 2.97 3.13 -1.37
N LYS A 35 3.02 4.29 -0.70
CA LYS A 35 2.64 4.39 0.72
C LYS A 35 1.16 4.09 0.95
N ILE A 36 0.28 4.57 0.06
CA ILE A 36 -1.17 4.28 0.13
C ILE A 36 -1.37 2.76 0.03
N PHE A 37 -0.76 2.12 -0.97
CA PHE A 37 -0.80 0.67 -1.14
C PHE A 37 -0.29 -0.10 0.10
N ILE A 38 0.89 0.24 0.60
CA ILE A 38 1.48 -0.45 1.76
C ILE A 38 0.58 -0.28 3.00
N SER A 39 0.01 0.91 3.22
CA SER A 39 -0.94 1.10 4.32
C SER A 39 -2.18 0.22 4.18
N GLY A 40 -2.72 0.09 2.97
CA GLY A 40 -3.88 -0.74 2.68
C GLY A 40 -3.63 -2.23 2.92
N LEU A 41 -2.41 -2.74 2.68
CA LEU A 41 -2.05 -4.14 2.98
C LEU A 41 -2.28 -4.50 4.46
N PHE A 42 -2.03 -3.58 5.39
CA PHE A 42 -2.24 -3.82 6.82
C PHE A 42 -3.66 -3.48 7.27
N GLU A 43 -4.27 -2.45 6.70
CA GLU A 43 -5.60 -1.98 7.10
C GLU A 43 -6.73 -2.89 6.60
N LEU A 44 -6.54 -3.50 5.42
CA LEU A 44 -7.53 -4.36 4.76
C LEU A 44 -7.31 -5.86 5.04
N CYS A 45 -6.26 -6.24 5.79
CA CYS A 45 -5.87 -7.64 6.00
C CYS A 45 -6.89 -8.52 6.73
N LYS A 46 -7.99 -7.94 7.24
CA LYS A 46 -9.05 -8.67 7.93
C LYS A 46 -10.13 -9.22 6.98
N ASN A 47 -10.16 -8.76 5.73
CA ASN A 47 -11.09 -9.24 4.72
C ASN A 47 -10.31 -9.62 3.46
N ASP A 48 -10.21 -10.93 3.20
CA ASP A 48 -9.44 -11.49 2.09
C ASP A 48 -9.93 -11.00 0.72
N GLU A 49 -11.24 -10.79 0.55
CA GLU A 49 -11.82 -10.34 -0.72
C GLU A 49 -11.43 -8.88 -1.01
N ILE A 50 -11.58 -8.00 -0.02
CA ILE A 50 -11.22 -6.59 -0.15
C ILE A 50 -9.70 -6.41 -0.29
N LEU A 51 -8.91 -7.19 0.44
CA LEU A 51 -7.45 -7.18 0.28
C LEU A 51 -7.04 -7.62 -1.12
N ARG A 52 -7.70 -8.65 -1.65
CA ARG A 52 -7.44 -9.15 -3.00
C ARG A 52 -7.74 -8.07 -4.05
N GLU A 53 -8.89 -7.41 -3.97
CA GLU A 53 -9.22 -6.30 -4.87
C GLU A 53 -8.17 -5.18 -4.80
N HIS A 54 -7.73 -4.83 -3.59
CA HIS A 54 -6.68 -3.82 -3.41
C HIS A 54 -5.35 -4.21 -4.08
N ILE A 55 -5.00 -5.50 -4.06
CA ILE A 55 -3.81 -6.02 -4.77
C ILE A 55 -4.04 -6.06 -6.29
N GLU A 56 -5.24 -6.40 -6.76
CA GLU A 56 -5.59 -6.43 -8.18
C GLU A 56 -5.53 -5.02 -8.80
N ASP A 57 -6.03 -3.99 -8.11
CA ASP A 57 -5.92 -2.60 -8.55
C ASP A 57 -4.45 -2.16 -8.65
N PHE A 58 -3.64 -2.47 -7.64
CA PHE A 58 -2.21 -2.16 -7.68
C PHE A 58 -1.51 -2.88 -8.84
N ASN A 59 -1.89 -4.13 -9.12
CA ASN A 59 -1.38 -4.87 -10.27
C ASN A 59 -1.72 -4.21 -11.60
N VAL A 60 -2.90 -3.60 -11.77
CA VAL A 60 -3.21 -2.83 -12.98
C VAL A 60 -2.31 -1.59 -13.04
N LYS A 61 -2.18 -0.89 -11.91
CA LYS A 61 -1.41 0.35 -11.83
C LYS A 61 0.07 0.18 -12.18
N ILE A 62 0.70 -0.94 -11.80
CA ILE A 62 2.11 -1.20 -12.17
C ILE A 62 2.32 -1.39 -13.68
N TYR A 63 1.28 -1.61 -14.48
CA TYR A 63 1.37 -1.66 -15.95
C TYR A 63 1.06 -0.32 -16.61
N GLU A 64 0.54 0.64 -15.85
CA GLU A 64 0.30 2.01 -16.30
C GLU A 64 1.48 2.91 -15.86
N PHE A 65 1.75 3.98 -16.60
CA PHE A 65 2.70 4.99 -16.12
C PHE A 65 2.03 5.75 -14.97
N GLY A 66 2.35 5.37 -13.74
CA GLY A 66 1.81 6.00 -12.55
C GLY A 66 2.24 7.46 -12.47
N ASN A 67 1.27 8.35 -12.39
CA ASN A 67 1.47 9.73 -11.98
C ASN A 67 0.75 9.96 -10.65
N ASP A 68 0.92 11.16 -10.08
CA ASP A 68 0.29 11.53 -8.81
C ASP A 68 -1.14 12.08 -8.99
N GLU A 69 -1.71 12.05 -10.21
CA GLU A 69 -3.05 12.61 -10.47
C GLU A 69 -4.14 11.81 -9.74
N ASP A 70 -3.94 10.49 -9.58
CA ASP A 70 -4.93 9.58 -9.01
C ASP A 70 -4.79 9.39 -7.49
N LEU A 71 -3.84 10.07 -6.82
CA LEU A 71 -3.55 9.85 -5.39
C LEU A 71 -4.76 10.08 -4.49
N GLU A 72 -5.57 11.10 -4.80
CA GLU A 72 -6.76 11.42 -4.01
C GLU A 72 -7.83 10.33 -4.16
N GLU A 73 -8.00 9.80 -5.36
CA GLU A 73 -8.91 8.68 -5.65
C GLU A 73 -8.44 7.39 -4.97
N GLU A 74 -7.14 7.07 -5.01
CA GLU A 74 -6.57 5.92 -4.30
C GLU A 74 -6.81 5.99 -2.80
N MET A 75 -6.59 7.17 -2.21
CA MET A 75 -6.81 7.38 -0.78
C MET A 75 -8.30 7.24 -0.44
N ALA A 76 -9.19 7.80 -1.27
CA ALA A 76 -10.64 7.70 -1.09
C ALA A 76 -11.11 6.25 -1.18
N LEU A 77 -10.70 5.51 -2.21
CA LEU A 77 -11.07 4.11 -2.43
C LEU A 77 -10.57 3.22 -1.30
N LYS A 78 -9.32 3.42 -0.83
CA LYS A 78 -8.79 2.71 0.34
C LYS A 78 -9.66 2.99 1.58
N ASN A 79 -10.00 4.24 1.83
CA ASN A 79 -10.81 4.62 3.00
C ASN A 79 -12.22 4.02 2.94
N GLU A 80 -12.85 4.00 1.77
CA GLU A 80 -14.15 3.34 1.56
C GLU A 80 -14.07 1.84 1.89
N ARG A 81 -13.05 1.15 1.36
CA ARG A 81 -12.79 -0.28 1.66
C ARG A 81 -12.58 -0.57 3.14
N ILE A 82 -11.90 0.34 3.86
CA ILE A 82 -11.71 0.22 5.31
C ILE A 82 -13.06 0.28 6.04
N LEU A 83 -13.97 1.15 5.61
CA LEU A 83 -15.32 1.24 6.18
C LEU A 83 -16.10 -0.05 5.93
N SER A 84 -16.04 -0.59 4.71
CA SER A 84 -16.69 -1.87 4.34
C SER A 84 -16.13 -3.08 5.10
N CYS A 85 -14.87 -3.02 5.58
CA CYS A 85 -14.29 -4.04 6.45
C CYS A 85 -14.79 -3.99 7.92
N GLN A 86 -15.49 -2.91 8.32
CA GLN A 86 -15.96 -2.71 9.70
C GLN A 86 -17.43 -3.09 9.90
N GLU A 87 -18.18 -3.34 8.82
CA GLU A 87 -19.56 -3.82 8.83
C GLU A 87 -19.64 -5.36 8.84
#